data_AF-A0A5K0UUW0-F1
#
_entry.id   AF-A0A5K0UUW0-F1
#
_cell.length_a   1.000
_cell.length_b   1.000
_cell.length_c   1.000
_cell.angle_alpha   90.00
_cell.angle_beta   90.00
_cell.angle_gamma   90.00
#
_symmetry.space_group_name_H-M   'P 1'
#
loop_
_entity.id
_entity.type
_entity.pdbx_description
1 polymer ?
#
loop_
_entity_poly.entity_id
_entity_poly.type
_entity_poly.pdbx_seq_one_letter_code
_entity_poly.pdbx_strand_id
1 'polypeptide(L)'
;IECTKPGRTREVIIIRIMKSYTQFLGFVLVALLLEVVLAQDTPSTIVTSDFFNSLLPAGGCEGNGFYNYDSFISAANSFDGFGTTGGSDVQKRELAAFLANVMHETG
;
A
#
# COMPACT_ATOMS: atom_id res chain seq x y z
N ILE A 1 -8.45 -35.75 -55.12
CA ILE A 1 -8.65 -34.29 -54.94
C ILE A 1 -9.39 -34.14 -53.64
N GLU A 2 -8.65 -34.03 -52.53
CA GLU A 2 -9.25 -33.94 -51.20
C GLU A 2 -9.68 -32.48 -50.98
N CYS A 3 -10.98 -32.24 -50.88
CA CYS A 3 -11.52 -30.92 -50.56
C CYS A 3 -11.24 -30.58 -49.09
N THR A 4 -10.20 -29.78 -48.84
CA THR A 4 -9.95 -29.19 -47.53
C THR A 4 -11.15 -28.35 -47.12
N LYS A 5 -11.90 -28.80 -46.11
CA LYS A 5 -13.11 -28.13 -45.61
C LYS A 5 -12.82 -26.66 -45.22
N PRO A 6 -13.50 -25.67 -45.84
CA PRO A 6 -13.21 -24.23 -45.69
C PRO A 6 -13.55 -23.62 -44.32
N GLY A 7 -14.11 -24.38 -43.37
CA GLY A 7 -14.52 -23.89 -42.05
C GLY A 7 -13.44 -23.93 -40.96
N ARG A 8 -12.43 -24.81 -41.08
CA ARG A 8 -11.45 -25.05 -40.00
C ARG A 8 -10.46 -23.89 -39.83
N THR A 9 -10.14 -23.19 -40.91
CA THR A 9 -9.17 -22.08 -40.90
C THR A 9 -9.73 -20.83 -40.21
N ARG A 10 -11.03 -20.56 -40.32
CA ARG A 10 -11.68 -19.38 -39.71
C ARG A 10 -11.78 -19.50 -38.19
N GLU A 11 -12.18 -20.67 -37.70
CA GLU A 11 -12.23 -21.02 -36.26
C GLU A 11 -10.85 -20.86 -35.60
N VAL A 12 -9.79 -21.38 -36.23
CA VAL A 12 -8.42 -21.30 -35.71
C VAL A 12 -7.91 -19.85 -35.64
N ILE A 13 -8.27 -19.00 -36.60
CA ILE A 13 -7.91 -17.57 -36.59
C ILE A 13 -8.62 -16.84 -35.45
N ILE A 14 -9.93 -17.10 -35.26
CA ILE A 14 -10.72 -16.49 -34.19
C ILE A 14 -10.14 -16.87 -32.82
N ILE A 15 -9.83 -18.15 -32.61
CA ILE A 15 -9.23 -18.64 -31.36
C ILE A 15 -7.88 -17.97 -31.09
N ARG A 16 -7.04 -17.75 -32.12
CA ARG A 16 -5.75 -17.05 -31.98
C ARG A 16 -5.92 -15.58 -31.61
N ILE A 17 -6.87 -14.89 -32.22
CA ILE A 17 -7.18 -13.49 -31.92
C ILE A 17 -7.72 -13.36 -30.50
N MET A 18 -8.66 -14.22 -30.10
CA MET A 18 -9.22 -14.23 -28.75
C MET A 18 -8.15 -14.50 -27.70
N LYS A 19 -7.26 -15.47 -27.93
CA LYS A 19 -6.17 -15.79 -27.00
C LYS A 19 -5.14 -14.66 -26.89
N SER A 20 -4.84 -13.98 -28.00
CA SER A 20 -4.02 -12.77 -28.02
C SER A 20 -4.67 -11.63 -27.23
N TYR A 21 -5.98 -11.42 -27.41
CA TYR A 21 -6.75 -10.41 -26.68
C TYR A 21 -6.80 -10.69 -25.17
N THR A 22 -7.06 -11.94 -24.76
CA THR A 22 -7.06 -12.30 -23.33
C THR A 22 -5.69 -12.11 -22.70
N GLN A 23 -4.62 -12.43 -23.42
CA GLN A 23 -3.25 -12.27 -22.94
C GLN A 23 -2.87 -10.79 -22.82
N PHE A 24 -3.20 -9.98 -23.83
CA PHE A 24 -2.99 -8.54 -23.82
C PHE A 24 -3.81 -7.84 -22.73
N LEU A 25 -5.09 -8.19 -22.59
CA LEU A 25 -5.97 -7.69 -21.53
C LEU A 25 -5.42 -8.05 -20.15
N GLY A 26 -4.88 -9.26 -19.99
CA GLY A 26 -4.19 -9.68 -18.76
C GLY A 26 -2.99 -8.78 -18.42
N PHE A 27 -2.13 -8.50 -19.40
CA PHE A 27 -1.00 -7.58 -19.19
C PHE A 27 -1.44 -6.16 -18.86
N VAL A 28 -2.47 -5.64 -19.54
CA VAL A 28 -3.03 -4.31 -19.25
C VAL A 28 -3.63 -4.25 -17.84
N LEU A 29 -4.35 -5.29 -17.41
CA LEU A 29 -4.89 -5.37 -16.04
C LEU A 29 -3.79 -5.46 -14.99
N VAL A 30 -2.73 -6.25 -15.24
CA VAL A 30 -1.58 -6.34 -14.33
C VAL A 30 -0.83 -5.00 -14.23
N ALA A 31 -0.65 -4.30 -15.36
CA ALA A 31 -0.04 -2.97 -15.37
C ALA A 31 -0.89 -1.95 -14.58
N LEU A 32 -2.21 -1.94 -14.79
CA LEU A 32 -3.14 -1.06 -14.06
C LEU A 32 -3.17 -1.38 -12.55
N LEU A 33 -3.12 -2.66 -12.17
CA LEU A 33 -3.06 -3.04 -10.75
C LEU A 33 -1.73 -2.70 -10.10
N LEU A 34 -0.61 -2.84 -10.83
CA LEU A 34 0.73 -2.51 -10.34
C LEU A 34 0.87 -1.00 -10.07
N GLU A 35 0.33 -0.15 -10.94
CA GLU A 35 0.34 1.31 -10.77
C GLU A 35 -0.42 1.76 -9.51
N VAL A 36 -1.48 1.07 -9.11
CA VAL A 36 -2.26 1.39 -7.89
C VAL A 36 -1.49 1.04 -6.60
N VAL A 37 -0.61 0.04 -6.63
CA VAL A 37 0.13 -0.42 -5.43
C VAL A 37 1.28 0.52 -5.07
N LEU A 38 1.90 1.20 -6.03
CA LEU A 38 3.13 1.99 -5.79
C LEU A 38 2.90 3.36 -5.12
N ALA A 39 1.65 3.79 -4.96
CA ALA A 39 1.30 5.10 -4.39
C ALA A 39 0.78 5.04 -2.94
N GLN A 40 0.99 3.92 -2.24
CA GLN A 40 0.50 3.78 -0.87
C GLN A 40 1.40 4.48 0.14
N ASP A 41 0.80 5.41 0.89
CA ASP A 41 1.37 5.96 2.11
C ASP A 41 1.34 4.90 3.22
N THR A 42 2.41 4.85 4.01
CA THR A 42 2.61 3.94 5.14
C THR A 42 2.89 4.75 6.41
N PRO A 43 2.75 4.16 7.61
CA PRO A 43 3.13 4.83 8.85
C PRO A 43 4.56 5.39 8.82
N SER A 44 5.51 4.66 8.22
CA SER A 44 6.91 5.08 8.10
C SER A 44 7.18 6.18 7.07
N THR A 45 6.31 6.35 6.06
CA THR A 45 6.46 7.44 5.08
C THR A 45 5.74 8.71 5.54
N ILE A 46 4.69 8.57 6.35
CA ILE A 46 3.94 9.70 6.92
C ILE A 46 4.63 10.27 8.17
N VAL A 47 5.01 9.41 9.12
CA VAL A 47 5.66 9.79 10.38
C VAL A 47 7.14 9.49 10.23
N THR A 48 7.96 10.51 9.99
CA THR A 48 9.42 10.34 9.93
C THR A 48 10.01 10.24 11.33
N SER A 49 11.20 9.64 11.46
CA SER A 49 11.92 9.58 12.74
C SER A 49 12.15 10.98 13.33
N ASP A 50 12.54 11.95 12.50
CA ASP A 50 12.73 13.34 12.95
C ASP A 50 11.44 13.97 13.48
N PHE A 51 10.33 13.77 12.76
CA PHE A 51 9.03 14.25 13.22
C PHE A 51 8.62 13.57 14.52
N PHE A 52 8.73 12.24 14.63
CA PHE A 52 8.44 11.49 15.84
C PHE A 52 9.27 11.98 17.03
N ASN A 53 10.59 12.11 16.86
CA ASN A 53 11.49 12.58 17.91
C ASN A 53 11.22 14.04 18.32
N SER A 54 10.72 14.87 17.40
CA SER A 54 10.31 16.25 17.71
C SER A 54 9.08 16.34 18.62
N LEU A 55 8.26 15.28 18.67
CA LEU A 55 7.08 15.23 19.55
C LEU A 55 7.47 14.87 20.99
N LEU A 56 8.58 14.15 21.20
CA LEU A 56 8.97 13.68 22.52
C LEU A 56 9.52 14.81 23.41
N PRO A 57 9.21 14.82 24.72
CA PRO A 57 9.75 15.82 25.63
C PRO A 57 11.28 15.70 25.76
N ALA A 58 11.94 16.86 25.88
CA ALA A 58 13.37 16.91 26.17
C ALA A 58 13.66 16.28 27.55
N GLY A 59 14.83 15.64 27.68
CA GLY A 59 15.17 14.73 28.77
C GLY A 59 14.90 15.25 30.20
N GLY A 60 14.79 14.30 31.14
CA GLY A 60 14.47 14.56 32.55
C GLY A 60 13.13 13.97 33.00
N CYS A 61 12.36 13.38 32.08
CA CYS A 61 11.14 12.62 32.36
C CYS A 61 11.41 11.12 32.49
N GLU A 62 10.53 10.42 33.22
CA GLU A 62 10.63 8.97 33.48
C GLU A 62 10.50 8.13 32.19
N GLY A 63 9.83 8.67 31.16
CA GLY A 63 9.67 8.04 29.84
C GLY A 63 10.84 8.25 28.85
N ASN A 64 11.93 8.89 29.26
CA ASN A 64 13.05 9.18 28.37
C ASN A 64 13.70 7.89 27.84
N GLY A 65 13.76 7.75 26.51
CA GLY A 65 14.29 6.56 25.83
C GLY A 65 13.35 5.34 25.81
N PHE A 66 12.20 5.40 26.49
CA PHE A 66 11.19 4.34 26.44
C PHE A 66 10.44 4.35 25.09
N TYR A 67 10.01 5.53 24.65
CA TYR A 67 9.38 5.72 23.35
C TYR A 67 10.46 5.90 22.27
N ASN A 68 10.58 4.93 21.36
CA ASN A 68 11.50 4.99 20.22
C ASN A 68 10.77 4.73 18.91
N TYR A 69 11.28 5.35 17.84
CA TYR A 69 10.68 5.32 16.51
C TYR A 69 10.55 3.90 15.93
N ASP A 70 11.59 3.08 16.06
CA ASP A 70 11.60 1.73 15.47
C ASP A 70 10.52 0.83 16.10
N SER A 71 10.32 0.96 17.41
CA SER A 71 9.25 0.25 18.13
C SER A 71 7.88 0.75 17.74
N PHE A 72 7.71 2.07 17.53
CA PHE A 72 6.47 2.63 17.00
C PHE A 72 6.13 2.06 15.61
N ILE A 73 7.09 2.04 14.68
CA ILE A 73 6.86 1.49 13.33
C ILE A 73 6.61 -0.02 13.38
N SER A 74 7.36 -0.76 14.19
CA SER A 74 7.13 -2.21 14.35
C SER A 74 5.74 -2.50 14.91
N ALA A 75 5.28 -1.71 15.87
CA ALA A 75 3.92 -1.83 16.41
C ALA A 75 2.87 -1.46 15.35
N ALA A 76 3.03 -0.33 14.66
CA ALA A 76 2.12 0.12 13.61
C ALA A 76 1.93 -0.95 12.51
N ASN A 77 3.02 -1.58 12.07
CA ASN A 77 3.00 -2.65 11.08
C ASN A 77 2.38 -3.96 11.57
N SER A 78 2.17 -4.12 12.88
CA SER A 78 1.52 -5.30 13.46
C SER A 78 -0.01 -5.19 13.49
N PHE A 79 -0.56 -4.01 13.18
CA PHE A 79 -2.00 -3.77 13.14
C PHE A 79 -2.44 -3.45 11.71
N ASP A 80 -2.97 -4.45 11.01
CA ASP A 80 -3.50 -4.28 9.66
C ASP A 80 -4.50 -3.14 9.60
N GLY A 81 -4.30 -2.23 8.65
CA GLY A 81 -5.16 -1.08 8.41
C GLY A 81 -4.79 0.20 9.17
N PHE A 82 -4.01 0.12 10.25
CA PHE A 82 -3.57 1.30 11.00
C PHE A 82 -2.62 2.16 10.15
N GLY A 83 -2.99 3.42 9.91
CA GLY A 83 -2.19 4.36 9.11
C GLY A 83 -1.96 3.92 7.66
N THR A 84 -2.72 2.94 7.18
CA THR A 84 -2.65 2.36 5.83
C THR A 84 -4.01 2.32 5.13
N THR A 85 -5.09 2.64 5.85
CA THR A 85 -6.46 2.63 5.28
C THR A 85 -6.92 4.01 4.85
N GLY A 86 -7.62 4.06 3.70
CA GLY A 86 -8.15 5.30 3.14
C GLY A 86 -7.13 6.05 2.29
N GLY A 87 -7.41 7.31 1.99
CA GLY A 87 -6.47 8.19 1.28
C GLY A 87 -5.45 8.84 2.24
N SER A 88 -4.40 9.43 1.66
CA SER A 88 -3.30 10.10 2.39
C SER A 88 -3.78 11.01 3.53
N ASP A 89 -4.80 11.85 3.29
CA ASP A 89 -5.33 12.77 4.31
C ASP A 89 -6.00 12.06 5.49
N VAL A 90 -6.61 10.89 5.25
CA VAL A 90 -7.25 10.08 6.29
C VAL A 90 -6.17 9.42 7.15
N GLN A 91 -5.16 8.80 6.52
CA GLN A 91 -4.05 8.14 7.21
C GLN A 91 -3.24 9.14 8.06
N LYS A 92 -2.93 10.33 7.51
CA LYS A 92 -2.28 11.42 8.25
C LYS A 92 -3.10 11.84 9.48
N ARG A 93 -4.42 11.93 9.34
CA ARG A 93 -5.31 12.31 10.44
C ARG A 93 -5.38 11.24 11.52
N GLU A 94 -5.44 9.96 11.13
CA GLU A 94 -5.41 8.83 12.05
C GLU A 94 -4.12 8.83 12.89
N LEU A 95 -2.97 8.91 12.23
CA LEU A 95 -1.66 8.92 12.89
C LEU A 95 -1.50 10.15 13.80
N ALA A 96 -1.94 11.33 13.35
CA ALA A 96 -1.91 12.54 14.16
C ALA A 96 -2.83 12.43 15.39
N ALA A 97 -4.05 11.89 15.24
CA ALA A 97 -4.98 11.70 16.36
C ALA A 97 -4.43 10.70 17.38
N PHE A 98 -3.87 9.58 16.92
CA PHE A 98 -3.24 8.59 17.78
C PHE A 98 -2.08 9.19 18.59
N LEU A 99 -1.13 9.85 17.92
CA LEU A 99 0.03 10.45 18.57
C LEU A 99 -0.40 11.56 19.55
N ALA A 100 -1.36 12.42 19.17
CA ALA A 100 -1.88 13.44 20.06
C ALA A 100 -2.49 12.85 21.34
N ASN A 101 -3.24 11.75 21.22
CA ASN A 101 -3.84 11.07 22.37
C ASN A 101 -2.77 10.45 23.27
N VAL A 102 -1.81 9.70 22.71
CA VAL A 102 -0.72 9.08 23.48
C VAL A 102 0.07 10.16 24.24
N MET A 103 0.47 11.24 23.55
CA MET A 103 1.24 12.31 24.16
C MET A 103 0.46 13.06 25.26
N HIS A 104 -0.87 13.14 25.16
CA HIS A 104 -1.70 13.72 26.20
C HIS A 104 -1.80 12.83 27.45
N GLU A 105 -1.92 11.51 27.26
CA GLU A 105 -2.06 10.54 28.35
C GLU A 105 -0.73 10.27 29.07
N THR A 106 0.41 10.43 28.38
CA THR A 106 1.74 10.08 28.92
C THR A 106 2.66 11.29 29.15
N GLY A 107 2.14 12.50 28.95
CA GLY A 107 2.87 13.78 29.05
C GLY A 107 2.86 14.39 30.44
#